data_AF-A0AAE4PZP3-F1
#
_entry.id   AF-A0AAE4PZP3-F1
#
_cell.length_a   1.000
_cell.length_b   1.000
_cell.length_c   1.000
_cell.angle_alpha   90.00
_cell.angle_beta   90.00
_cell.angle_gamma   90.00
#
_symmetry.space_group_name_H-M   'P 1'
#
loop_
_entity.id
_entity.type
_entity.pdbx_description
1 polymer ?
#
loop_
_entity_poly.entity_id
_entity_poly.type
_entity_poly.pdbx_seq_one_letter_code
_entity_poly.pdbx_strand_id
1 'polypeptide(L)' 'MYLSNADRWSLLCKMQIEVIDKLSSHFPERKEPLSELTHGWRHLQHQVQMGDRPIVHELIK' A
#
# COMPACT_ATOMS: atom_id res chain seq x y z
N MET A 1 -5.69 22.24 0.98
CA MET A 1 -6.82 21.77 0.12
C MET A 1 -7.16 20.37 0.61
N TYR A 2 -8.32 20.16 1.25
CA TYR A 2 -8.75 18.80 1.62
C TYR A 2 -8.99 18.03 0.32
N LEU A 3 -8.09 17.10 -0.02
CA LEU A 3 -8.34 16.19 -1.13
C LEU A 3 -9.49 15.28 -0.68
N SER A 4 -10.70 15.54 -1.17
CA SER A 4 -11.95 14.90 -0.71
C SER A 4 -11.94 13.37 -0.80
N ASN A 5 -11.00 12.79 -1.54
CA ASN A 5 -10.84 11.36 -1.70
C ASN A 5 -9.60 10.77 -1.00
N ALA A 6 -8.72 11.58 -0.39
CA ALA A 6 -7.49 11.06 0.23
C ALA A 6 -7.78 10.03 1.33
N ASP A 7 -8.79 10.31 2.18
CA ASP A 7 -9.20 9.37 3.24
C ASP A 7 -9.75 8.05 2.67
N ARG A 8 -10.53 8.13 1.59
CA ARG A 8 -11.05 6.94 0.89
C ARG A 8 -9.93 6.11 0.27
N TRP A 9 -8.98 6.75 -0.40
CA TRP A 9 -7.83 6.07 -0.98
C TRP A 9 -6.91 5.48 0.09
N SER A 10 -6.70 6.18 1.21
CA SER A 10 -5.94 5.67 2.35
C SER A 10 -6.62 4.44 2.97
N LEU A 11 -7.95 4.44 3.08
CA LEU A 11 -8.72 3.30 3.55
C LEU A 11 -8.54 2.09 2.62
N LEU A 12 -8.60 2.28 1.30
CA LEU A 12 -8.36 1.21 0.34
C LEU A 12 -6.94 0.63 0.44
N CYS A 13 -5.93 1.48 0.62
CA CYS A 13 -4.55 1.01 0.85
C CYS A 13 -4.47 0.15 2.13
N LYS A 14 -5.11 0.60 3.22
CA LYS A 14 -5.17 -0.15 4.47
C LYS A 14 -5.82 -1.51 4.29
N MET A 15 -6.98 -1.58 3.62
CA MET A 15 -7.67 -2.85 3.36
C MET A 15 -6.79 -3.81 2.56
N GLN A 16 -6.06 -3.30 1.57
CA GLN A 16 -5.17 -4.12 0.76
C GLN A 16 -3.98 -4.66 1.57
N ILE A 17 -3.37 -3.83 2.43
CA ILE A 17 -2.32 -4.26 3.37
C ILE A 17 -2.83 -5.39 4.26
N GLU A 18 -4.03 -5.25 4.84
CA GLU A 18 -4.62 -6.28 5.71
C GLU A 18 -4.86 -7.61 4.97
N VAL A 19 -5.24 -7.56 3.68
CA VAL A 19 -5.38 -8.76 2.84
C VAL A 19 -4.02 -9.42 2.62
N ILE A 20 -2.98 -8.64 2.30
CA ILE A 20 -1.64 -9.17 2.05
C ILE A 20 -1.02 -9.75 3.33
N ASP A 21 -1.21 -9.10 4.47
CA ASP A 21 -0.75 -9.61 5.77
C ASP A 21 -1.41 -10.95 6.11
N LYS A 22 -2.71 -11.09 5.83
CA LYS A 22 -3.41 -12.39 5.95
C LYS A 22 -2.87 -13.42 4.97
N LEU A 23 -2.57 -13.05 3.72
CA LEU A 23 -1.95 -14.00 2.78
C LEU A 23 -0.57 -14.44 3.27
N SER A 24 0.22 -13.53 3.82
CA SER A 24 1.55 -13.82 4.36
C SER A 24 1.52 -14.82 5.51
N SER A 25 0.46 -14.80 6.34
CA SER A 25 0.28 -15.80 7.40
C SER A 25 -0.11 -17.19 6.88
N HIS A 26 -0.80 -17.28 5.74
CA HIS A 26 -1.23 -18.55 5.14
C HIS A 26 -0.17 -19.16 4.20
N PHE A 27 0.68 -18.32 3.61
CA PHE A 27 1.69 -18.71 2.62
C PHE A 27 3.08 -18.23 3.08
N PRO A 28 3.66 -18.84 4.14
CA PRO A 28 4.95 -18.42 4.70
C PRO A 28 6.10 -18.51 3.69
N GLU A 29 6.01 -19.39 2.70
CA GLU A 29 6.96 -19.50 1.60
C GLU A 29 6.98 -18.27 0.67
N ARG A 30 5.93 -17.43 0.73
CA ARG A 30 5.81 -16.17 -0.01
C ARG A 30 5.99 -14.93 0.87
N LYS A 31 6.46 -15.09 2.11
CA LYS A 31 6.54 -14.00 3.09
C LYS A 31 7.35 -12.80 2.59
N GLU A 32 8.49 -13.05 1.96
CA GLU A 32 9.39 -12.00 1.45
C GLU A 32 8.72 -11.16 0.34
N PRO A 33 8.24 -11.73 -0.80
CA PRO A 33 7.57 -10.94 -1.83
C PRO A 33 6.27 -10.28 -1.34
N LEU A 34 5.53 -10.92 -0.42
CA LEU A 34 4.33 -10.31 0.18
C LEU A 34 4.69 -9.14 1.12
N SER A 35 5.83 -9.20 1.80
CA SER A 35 6.36 -8.10 2.61
C SER A 35 6.74 -6.92 1.72
N GLU A 36 7.44 -7.15 0.61
CA GLU A 36 7.78 -6.09 -0.36
C GLU A 36 6.52 -5.41 -0.91
N LEU A 37 5.52 -6.20 -1.31
CA LEU A 37 4.23 -5.67 -1.77
C LEU A 37 3.57 -4.81 -0.69
N THR A 38 3.59 -5.26 0.55
CA THR A 38 3.06 -4.52 1.71
C THR A 38 3.78 -3.18 1.91
N HIS A 39 5.11 -3.14 1.74
CA HIS A 39 5.87 -1.89 1.82
C HIS A 39 5.45 -0.90 0.72
N GLY A 40 5.25 -1.39 -0.52
CA GLY A 40 4.73 -0.57 -1.61
C GLY A 40 3.37 0.07 -1.29
N TRP A 41 2.44 -0.71 -0.73
CA TRP A 41 1.13 -0.19 -0.32
C TRP A 41 1.20 0.81 0.83
N ARG A 42 2.10 0.61 1.81
CA ARG A 42 2.33 1.59 2.88
C ARG A 42 2.89 2.89 2.34
N HIS A 43 3.81 2.83 1.37
CA HIS A 43 4.35 4.01 0.73
C HIS A 43 3.28 4.78 -0.05
N LEU A 44 2.45 4.06 -0.82
CA LEU A 44 1.32 4.65 -1.53
C LEU A 44 0.31 5.31 -0.58
N GLN A 45 -0.03 4.65 0.53
CA GLN A 45 -0.91 5.20 1.55
C GLN A 45 -0.39 6.53 2.09
N HIS A 46 0.92 6.61 2.37
CA HIS A 46 1.56 7.83 2.83
C HIS A 46 1.48 8.95 1.79
N GLN A 47 1.80 8.67 0.52
CA GLN A 47 1.69 9.66 -0.57
C GLN A 47 0.26 10.23 -0.67
N VAL A 48 -0.74 9.35 -0.62
CA VAL A 48 -2.16 9.74 -0.63
C VAL A 48 -2.52 10.65 0.55
N GLN A 49 -2.05 10.32 1.76
CA GLN A 49 -2.33 11.09 2.97
C GLN A 49 -1.67 12.47 2.97
N MET A 50 -0.49 12.58 2.37
CA MET A 50 0.22 13.87 2.21
C MET A 50 -0.37 14.72 1.08
N GLY A 51 -1.26 14.12 0.27
CA GLY A 51 -1.83 14.75 -0.91
C GLY A 51 -0.88 14.81 -2.10
N ASP A 52 0.16 14.00 -2.07
CA ASP A 52 1.08 13.83 -3.18
C ASP A 52 0.39 13.06 -4.31
N ARG A 53 0.86 13.28 -5.53
CA ARG A 53 0.50 12.42 -6.66
C ARG A 53 1.13 11.04 -6.43
N PRO A 54 0.34 9.95 -6.46
CA PRO A 54 0.88 8.60 -6.37
C PRO A 54 1.95 8.30 -7.42
N ILE A 55 3.13 7.88 -6.99
CA ILE A 55 4.19 7.35 -7.86
C ILE A 55 4.38 5.89 -7.50
N VAL A 56 4.07 5.00 -8.44
CA VAL A 56 4.29 3.56 -8.29
C VAL A 56 5.78 3.29 -8.40
N HIS A 57 6.35 2.62 -7.40
CA HIS A 57 7.80 2.38 -7.29
C HIS A 57 8.39 1.57 -8.47
N GLU A 58 7.56 0.95 -9.30
CA GLU A 58 7.98 0.27 -10.54
C GLU A 58 8.54 1.20 -11.63
N LEU A 59 8.39 2.52 -11.49
CA LEU A 59 8.95 3.52 -12.42
C LEU A 59 10.39 3.95 -12.09
N ILE A 60 11.01 3.37 -11.07
CA ILE A 60 12.42 3.62 -10.71
C ILE A 60 13.20 2.33 -11.01
N LYS A 61 13.59 2.16 -12.26
CA LYS A 61 14.63 1.21 -12.70
C LYS A 61 15.73 1.97 -13.41
#